data_AF-A0A6C0LGF8-F1
#
_entry.id   AF-A0A6C0LGF8-F1
#
_cell.length_a   1.000
_cell.length_b   1.000
_cell.length_c   1.000
_cell.angle_alpha   90.00
_cell.angle_beta   90.00
_cell.angle_gamma   90.00
#
_symmetry.space_group_name_H-M   'P 1'
#
loop_
_entity.id
_entity.type
_entity.pdbx_description
1 polymer ?
#
loop_
_entity_poly.entity_id
_entity_poly.type
_entity_poly.pdbx_seq_one_letter_code
_entity_poly.pdbx_strand_id
1 'polypeptide(L)'
;MQNKTKKVRSTSKTYTFREKTYGEQDYLSGDGMLTTVWGPAIWLFLHTMSFNYPVEPTEADKEHYRDFVLNLQYVLPCKYCRMNLEKNFKQLPLTMEDMQSRETFSRYIYELHELINRMLNKKSNLTYDDVRERYEHFRARCTKDLKEKGKPIININKTRRKRKKSQLKLESKKEKGCTEPLYGKKSKCILKIVPQDKKIDTFQMDKKCIKVK
;
A
#
# COMPACT_ATOMS: atom_id res chain seq x y z
N MET A 1 35.81 -56.06 -5.27
CA MET A 1 35.47 -55.10 -4.19
C MET A 1 36.34 -53.85 -4.35
N GLN A 2 35.80 -52.74 -4.87
CA GLN A 2 36.43 -51.42 -4.70
C GLN A 2 35.33 -50.37 -4.54
N ASN A 3 35.15 -49.92 -3.29
CA ASN A 3 34.25 -48.85 -2.89
C ASN A 3 34.78 -47.51 -3.43
N LYS A 4 33.99 -46.82 -4.26
CA LYS A 4 34.21 -45.41 -4.58
C LYS A 4 33.26 -44.55 -3.74
N THR A 5 33.75 -44.08 -2.61
CA THR A 5 33.07 -43.14 -1.72
C THR A 5 32.96 -41.76 -2.39
N LYS A 6 31.74 -41.34 -2.72
CA LYS A 6 31.46 -39.99 -3.23
C LYS A 6 31.72 -38.96 -2.11
N LYS A 7 32.73 -38.12 -2.31
CA LYS A 7 33.09 -37.01 -1.40
C LYS A 7 32.01 -35.93 -1.49
N VAL A 8 31.14 -35.86 -0.47
CA VAL A 8 30.13 -34.79 -0.35
C VAL A 8 30.85 -33.49 -0.01
N ARG A 9 30.84 -32.53 -0.94
CA ARG A 9 31.37 -31.18 -0.72
C ARG A 9 30.40 -30.43 0.18
N SER A 10 30.74 -30.34 1.47
CA SER A 10 30.09 -29.45 2.43
C SER A 10 30.45 -28.01 2.06
N THR A 11 29.50 -27.27 1.49
CA THR A 11 29.61 -25.81 1.34
C THR A 11 29.25 -25.18 2.69
N SER A 12 30.25 -25.02 3.56
CA SER A 12 30.15 -24.18 4.74
C SER A 12 29.90 -22.74 4.29
N LYS A 13 28.70 -22.21 4.53
CA LYS A 13 28.43 -20.77 4.42
C LYS A 13 29.14 -20.10 5.59
N THR A 14 30.30 -19.52 5.34
CA THR A 14 31.00 -18.67 6.30
C THR A 14 30.16 -17.41 6.55
N TYR A 15 29.51 -17.36 7.71
CA TYR A 15 28.89 -16.13 8.21
C TYR A 15 30.01 -15.20 8.68
N THR A 16 30.41 -14.25 7.83
CA THR A 16 31.27 -13.14 8.25
C THR A 16 30.47 -12.27 9.22
N PHE A 17 30.89 -12.20 10.47
CA PHE A 17 30.37 -11.25 11.45
C PHE A 17 30.64 -9.83 10.93
N ARG A 18 29.60 -9.16 10.45
CA ARG A 18 29.72 -7.75 10.03
C ARG A 18 29.69 -6.91 11.30
N GLU A 19 30.70 -6.05 11.47
CA GLU A 19 30.69 -5.05 12.53
C GLU A 19 29.40 -4.22 12.44
N LYS A 20 28.77 -3.99 13.59
CA LYS A 20 27.57 -3.18 13.68
C LYS A 20 27.97 -1.71 13.55
N THR A 21 27.33 -0.99 12.65
CA THR A 21 27.53 0.45 12.48
C THR A 21 27.04 1.27 13.69
N TYR A 22 26.08 0.75 14.45
CA TYR A 22 25.43 1.44 15.57
C TYR A 22 25.55 0.66 16.88
N GLY A 23 25.69 1.40 17.99
CA GLY A 23 25.76 0.88 19.36
C GLY A 23 24.39 0.78 20.02
N GLU A 24 24.36 0.30 21.27
CA GLU A 24 23.12 0.10 22.03
C GLU A 24 22.37 1.41 22.31
N GLN A 25 23.12 2.48 22.62
CA GLN A 25 22.53 3.80 22.89
C GLN A 25 21.81 4.38 21.66
N ASP A 26 22.29 4.09 20.45
CA ASP A 26 21.64 4.53 19.21
C ASP A 26 20.26 3.86 19.05
N TYR A 27 20.14 2.56 19.40
CA TYR A 27 18.87 1.84 19.33
C TYR A 27 17.86 2.24 20.42
N LEU A 28 18.35 2.79 21.53
CA LEU A 28 17.54 3.31 22.64
C LEU A 28 17.21 4.80 22.48
N SER A 29 17.71 5.45 21.43
CA SER A 29 17.41 6.85 21.16
C SER A 29 15.91 7.07 20.93
N GLY A 30 15.39 8.18 21.46
CA GLY A 30 14.03 8.68 21.18
C GLY A 30 13.93 9.51 19.91
N ASP A 31 15.00 9.58 19.11
CA ASP A 31 15.04 10.37 17.88
C ASP A 31 14.06 9.84 16.82
N GLY A 32 13.54 10.77 16.04
CA GLY A 32 12.67 10.45 14.91
C GLY A 32 13.44 9.92 13.70
N MET A 33 12.75 9.19 12.84
CA MET A 33 13.29 8.75 11.55
C MET A 33 13.28 9.90 10.55
N LEU A 34 14.27 9.95 9.65
CA LEU A 34 14.37 10.95 8.58
C LEU A 34 13.08 11.03 7.76
N THR A 35 12.43 12.20 7.78
CA THR A 35 11.12 12.43 7.13
C THR A 35 11.16 12.23 5.62
N THR A 36 12.32 12.44 5.00
CA THR A 36 12.56 12.21 3.57
C THR A 36 12.53 10.73 3.18
N VAL A 37 12.73 9.81 4.13
CA VAL A 37 12.72 8.36 3.89
C VAL A 37 11.31 7.78 3.96
N TRP A 38 10.53 8.14 4.98
CA TRP A 38 9.21 7.53 5.23
C TRP A 38 8.03 8.41 4.82
N GLY A 39 8.19 9.74 4.81
CA GLY A 39 7.13 10.70 4.47
C GLY A 39 6.48 10.44 3.11
N PRO A 40 7.26 10.22 2.04
CA PRO A 40 6.74 9.80 0.74
C PRO A 40 5.86 8.55 0.78
N ALA A 41 6.26 7.55 1.55
CA ALA A 41 5.57 6.27 1.62
C ALA A 41 4.22 6.40 2.33
N ILE A 42 4.16 7.17 3.42
CA ILE A 42 2.87 7.40 4.10
C ILE A 42 1.92 8.21 3.23
N TRP A 43 2.40 9.21 2.50
CA TRP A 43 1.54 9.99 1.60
C TRP A 43 1.04 9.16 0.42
N LEU A 44 1.89 8.28 -0.14
CA LEU A 44 1.48 7.32 -1.15
C LEU A 44 0.35 6.43 -0.62
N PHE A 45 0.50 5.91 0.60
CA PHE A 45 -0.53 5.09 1.23
C PHE A 45 -1.81 5.87 1.49
N LEU A 46 -1.75 7.05 2.09
CA LEU A 46 -2.92 7.86 2.44
C LEU A 46 -3.75 8.24 1.21
N HIS A 47 -3.09 8.68 0.14
CA HIS A 47 -3.77 8.96 -1.12
C HIS A 47 -4.36 7.69 -1.73
N THR A 48 -3.61 6.58 -1.76
CA THR A 48 -4.14 5.31 -2.29
C THR A 48 -5.37 4.83 -1.50
N MET A 49 -5.30 4.93 -0.18
CA MET A 49 -6.38 4.58 0.75
C MET A 49 -7.60 5.46 0.51
N SER A 50 -7.43 6.77 0.37
CA SER A 50 -8.53 7.71 0.19
C SER A 50 -9.21 7.56 -1.18
N PHE A 51 -8.45 7.35 -2.26
CA PHE A 51 -9.02 7.04 -3.58
C PHE A 51 -9.62 5.63 -3.67
N ASN A 52 -9.36 4.75 -2.69
CA ASN A 52 -10.02 3.45 -2.57
C ASN A 52 -11.18 3.43 -1.57
N TYR A 53 -11.42 4.53 -0.83
CA TYR A 53 -12.55 4.66 0.08
C TYR A 53 -13.88 4.35 -0.64
N PRO A 54 -14.92 3.77 0.01
CA PRO A 54 -16.19 3.49 -0.66
C PRO A 54 -16.84 4.75 -1.24
N VAL A 55 -17.57 4.59 -2.36
CA VAL A 55 -18.37 5.69 -2.91
C VAL A 55 -19.52 6.01 -1.97
N GLU A 56 -20.15 4.97 -1.43
CA GLU A 56 -21.22 5.01 -0.43
C GLU A 56 -20.72 4.27 0.82
N PRO A 57 -20.02 4.95 1.74
CA PRO A 57 -19.46 4.34 2.94
C PRO A 57 -20.54 4.07 3.99
N THR A 58 -20.38 2.97 4.72
CA THR A 58 -21.15 2.72 5.95
C THR A 58 -20.66 3.63 7.09
N GLU A 59 -21.44 3.79 8.16
CA GLU A 59 -20.99 4.56 9.33
C GLU A 59 -19.70 3.97 9.94
N ALA A 60 -19.57 2.65 9.98
CA ALA A 60 -18.35 1.99 10.43
C ALA A 60 -17.14 2.32 9.51
N ASP A 61 -17.35 2.36 8.19
CA ASP A 61 -16.28 2.79 7.26
C ASP A 61 -15.84 4.23 7.56
N LYS A 62 -16.78 5.13 7.82
CA LYS A 62 -16.48 6.53 8.17
C LYS A 62 -15.64 6.61 9.45
N GLU A 63 -16.06 5.91 10.50
CA GLU A 63 -15.33 5.89 11.78
C GLU A 63 -13.92 5.32 11.62
N HIS A 64 -13.78 4.15 10.99
CA HIS A 64 -12.48 3.48 10.85
C HIS A 64 -11.45 4.31 10.08
N TYR A 65 -11.85 4.92 8.96
CA TYR A 65 -10.94 5.73 8.15
C TYR A 65 -10.61 7.06 8.82
N ARG A 66 -11.61 7.68 9.45
CA ARG A 66 -11.42 8.92 10.22
C ARG A 66 -10.44 8.71 11.37
N ASP A 67 -10.66 7.68 12.18
CA ASP A 67 -9.82 7.37 13.32
C ASP A 67 -8.41 6.99 12.89
N PHE A 68 -8.26 6.26 11.77
CA PHE A 68 -6.93 5.98 11.22
C PHE A 68 -6.15 7.27 10.94
N VAL A 69 -6.77 8.25 10.27
CA VAL A 69 -6.12 9.53 9.94
C VAL A 69 -5.82 10.34 11.19
N LEU A 70 -6.78 10.46 12.10
CA LEU A 70 -6.59 11.22 13.34
C LEU A 70 -5.52 10.61 14.23
N ASN A 71 -5.41 9.27 14.28
CA ASN A 71 -4.42 8.59 15.10
C ASN A 71 -2.98 8.74 14.60
N LEU A 72 -2.77 9.22 13.35
CA LEU A 72 -1.43 9.55 12.87
C LEU A 72 -0.72 10.54 13.78
N GLN A 73 -1.45 11.47 14.40
CA GLN A 73 -0.86 12.44 15.33
C GLN A 73 -0.13 11.79 16.52
N TYR A 74 -0.38 10.51 16.81
CA TYR A 74 0.26 9.79 17.89
C TYR A 74 1.41 8.88 17.44
N VAL A 75 1.42 8.44 16.17
CA VAL A 75 2.30 7.34 15.72
C VAL A 75 3.33 7.74 14.66
N LEU A 76 3.25 8.94 14.07
CA LEU A 76 4.27 9.36 13.10
C LEU A 76 5.68 9.31 13.74
N PRO A 77 6.71 8.78 13.05
CA PRO A 77 8.06 8.58 13.62
C PRO A 77 8.87 9.88 13.63
N CYS A 78 8.25 10.97 14.08
CA CYS A 78 8.80 12.32 14.15
C CYS A 78 7.98 13.13 15.17
N LYS A 79 8.59 13.50 16.29
CA LYS A 79 7.93 14.24 17.40
C LYS A 79 7.24 15.52 16.91
N TYR A 80 7.97 16.36 16.15
CA TYR A 80 7.41 17.63 15.64
C TYR A 80 6.31 17.41 14.61
N CYS A 81 6.39 16.35 13.79
CA CYS A 81 5.37 16.02 12.81
C CYS A 81 4.05 15.66 13.51
N ARG A 82 4.11 14.90 14.61
CA ARG A 82 2.96 14.59 15.47
C ARG A 82 2.31 15.84 16.05
N MET A 83 3.10 16.71 16.69
CA MET A 83 2.63 17.97 17.27
C MET A 83 2.04 18.92 16.23
N ASN A 84 2.65 18.99 15.04
CA ASN A 84 2.15 19.84 13.96
C ASN A 84 0.88 19.27 13.35
N LEU A 85 0.76 17.94 13.23
CA LEU A 85 -0.45 17.31 12.70
C LEU A 85 -1.67 17.57 13.59
N GLU A 86 -1.51 17.54 14.92
CA GLU A 86 -2.56 17.94 15.86
C GLU A 86 -3.03 19.40 15.58
N LYS A 87 -2.09 20.33 15.35
CA LYS A 87 -2.43 21.72 15.00
C LYS A 87 -3.10 21.82 13.63
N ASN A 88 -2.65 21.02 12.66
CA ASN A 88 -3.25 20.97 11.33
C ASN A 88 -4.69 20.49 11.39
N PHE A 89 -5.00 19.52 12.24
CA PHE A 89 -6.39 19.09 12.47
C PHE A 89 -7.25 20.17 13.15
N LYS A 90 -6.66 21.12 13.88
CA LYS A 90 -7.40 22.29 14.38
C LYS A 90 -7.65 23.32 13.28
N GLN A 91 -6.72 23.47 12.34
CA GLN A 91 -6.86 24.39 11.20
C GLN A 91 -7.74 23.83 10.07
N LEU A 92 -7.69 22.52 9.84
CA LEU A 92 -8.45 21.76 8.84
C LEU A 92 -9.08 20.55 9.54
N PRO A 93 -10.19 20.74 10.29
CA PRO A 93 -10.84 19.65 11.02
C PRO A 93 -11.36 18.56 10.09
N LEU A 94 -11.09 17.30 10.44
CA LEU A 94 -11.69 16.14 9.76
C LEU A 94 -13.09 15.88 10.34
N THR A 95 -14.10 16.28 9.60
CA THR A 95 -15.51 16.18 10.00
C THR A 95 -16.19 14.97 9.37
N MET A 96 -17.44 14.69 9.75
CA MET A 96 -18.24 13.63 9.10
C MET A 96 -18.72 14.03 7.70
N GLU A 97 -18.70 15.32 7.35
CA GLU A 97 -18.97 15.79 5.99
C GLU A 97 -17.86 15.34 5.02
N ASP A 98 -16.61 15.41 5.47
CA ASP A 98 -15.47 14.89 4.71
C ASP A 98 -15.56 13.37 4.50
N MET A 99 -16.27 12.64 5.36
CA MET A 99 -16.42 11.19 5.27
C MET A 99 -17.64 10.75 4.44
N GLN A 100 -18.37 11.66 3.79
CA GLN A 100 -19.60 11.31 3.06
C GLN A 100 -19.38 10.38 1.87
N SER A 101 -18.26 10.52 1.17
CA SER A 101 -17.94 9.72 -0.01
C SER A 101 -16.43 9.63 -0.24
N ARG A 102 -16.04 8.79 -1.21
CA ARG A 102 -14.67 8.77 -1.75
C ARG A 102 -14.18 10.17 -2.13
N GLU A 103 -15.04 10.98 -2.75
CA GLU A 103 -14.63 12.28 -3.29
C GLU A 103 -14.32 13.26 -2.16
N THR A 104 -15.22 13.38 -1.18
CA THR A 104 -15.02 14.26 -0.01
C THR A 104 -13.79 13.83 0.80
N PHE A 105 -13.62 12.52 1.05
CA PHE A 105 -12.51 12.05 1.89
C PHE A 105 -11.16 12.17 1.18
N SER A 106 -11.10 11.82 -0.11
CA SER A 106 -9.87 11.99 -0.89
C SER A 106 -9.50 13.47 -1.07
N ARG A 107 -10.49 14.36 -1.17
CA ARG A 107 -10.27 15.81 -1.21
C ARG A 107 -9.68 16.32 0.10
N TYR A 108 -10.21 15.89 1.25
CA TYR A 108 -9.62 16.22 2.55
C TYR A 108 -8.15 15.80 2.65
N ILE A 109 -7.80 14.58 2.25
CA ILE A 109 -6.41 14.10 2.29
C ILE A 109 -5.49 14.92 1.37
N TYR A 110 -5.99 15.33 0.20
CA TYR A 110 -5.29 16.26 -0.68
C TYR A 110 -5.06 17.62 -0.03
N GLU A 111 -6.10 18.23 0.56
CA GLU A 111 -6.01 19.54 1.20
C GLU A 111 -5.09 19.54 2.42
N LEU A 112 -5.11 18.46 3.21
CA LEU A 112 -4.19 18.26 4.32
C LEU A 112 -2.74 18.19 3.86
N HIS A 113 -2.46 17.47 2.76
CA HIS A 113 -1.13 17.40 2.18
C HIS A 113 -0.69 18.78 1.68
N GLU A 114 -1.56 19.52 0.99
CA GLU A 114 -1.23 20.86 0.51
C GLU A 114 -1.05 21.87 1.65
N LEU A 115 -1.79 21.75 2.76
CA LEU A 115 -1.57 22.52 3.98
C LEU A 115 -0.15 22.29 4.51
N ILE A 116 0.26 21.03 4.65
CA ILE A 116 1.60 20.67 5.13
C ILE A 116 2.68 21.14 4.15
N ASN A 117 2.44 21.04 2.84
CA ASN A 117 3.37 21.55 1.83
C ASN A 117 3.58 23.06 2.00
N ARG A 118 2.51 23.85 2.16
CA ARG A 118 2.61 25.29 2.42
C ARG A 118 3.42 25.60 3.68
N MET A 119 3.18 24.88 4.78
CA MET A 119 3.93 25.05 6.04
C MET A 119 5.43 24.75 5.88
N LEU A 120 5.79 23.82 5.00
CA LEU A 120 7.17 23.45 4.70
C LEU A 120 7.79 24.26 3.55
N ASN A 121 7.09 25.31 3.07
CA ASN A 121 7.48 26.10 1.90
C ASN A 121 7.73 25.25 0.64
N LYS A 122 6.95 24.20 0.47
CA LYS A 122 6.93 23.32 -0.70
C LYS A 122 5.73 23.63 -1.58
N LYS A 123 5.86 23.38 -2.88
CA LYS A 123 4.77 23.47 -3.86
C LYS A 123 4.67 22.16 -4.62
N SER A 124 3.46 21.57 -4.63
CA SER A 124 3.17 20.38 -5.45
C SER A 124 3.01 20.74 -6.93
N ASN A 125 2.38 21.90 -7.19
CA ASN A 125 1.90 22.36 -8.51
C ASN A 125 0.93 21.36 -9.16
N LEU A 126 0.16 20.62 -8.36
CA LEU A 126 -0.83 19.66 -8.83
C LEU A 126 -2.20 20.05 -8.32
N THR A 127 -3.22 19.96 -9.17
CA THR A 127 -4.62 20.06 -8.77
C THR A 127 -5.09 18.75 -8.12
N TYR A 128 -6.25 18.78 -7.46
CA TYR A 128 -6.90 17.56 -6.98
C TYR A 128 -7.13 16.55 -8.12
N ASP A 129 -7.55 17.02 -9.30
CA ASP A 129 -7.82 16.16 -10.45
C ASP A 129 -6.53 15.49 -10.99
N ASP A 130 -5.40 16.21 -11.01
CA ASP A 130 -4.09 15.63 -11.36
C ASP A 130 -3.68 14.51 -10.40
N VAL A 131 -3.93 14.73 -9.10
CA VAL A 131 -3.65 13.73 -8.07
C VAL A 131 -4.59 12.55 -8.23
N ARG A 132 -5.89 12.77 -8.41
CA ARG A 132 -6.87 11.70 -8.66
C ARG A 132 -6.44 10.83 -9.83
N GLU A 133 -6.20 11.43 -11.00
CA GLU A 133 -5.82 10.68 -12.21
C GLU A 133 -4.55 9.84 -11.99
N ARG A 134 -3.54 10.43 -11.33
CA ARG A 134 -2.28 9.74 -10.99
C ARG A 134 -2.51 8.45 -10.21
N TYR A 135 -3.38 8.45 -9.20
CA TYR A 135 -3.64 7.27 -8.37
C TYR A 135 -4.63 6.30 -9.01
N GLU A 136 -5.57 6.79 -9.82
CA GLU A 136 -6.54 5.96 -10.56
C GLU A 136 -5.86 4.99 -11.54
N HIS A 137 -4.69 5.32 -12.09
CA HIS A 137 -3.88 4.40 -12.90
C HIS A 137 -3.47 3.11 -12.18
N PHE A 138 -3.55 3.07 -10.84
CA PHE A 138 -3.24 1.90 -10.03
C PHE A 138 -4.46 1.06 -9.63
N ARG A 139 -5.68 1.48 -10.03
CA ARG A 139 -6.90 0.75 -9.66
C ARG A 139 -6.89 -0.67 -10.23
N ALA A 140 -7.07 -1.64 -9.33
CA ALA A 140 -7.24 -3.03 -9.68
C ALA A 140 -8.72 -3.35 -9.97
N ARG A 141 -8.99 -4.32 -10.86
CA ARG A 141 -10.33 -4.91 -11.02
C ARG A 141 -10.36 -6.34 -10.53
N CYS A 142 -11.37 -6.69 -9.74
CA CYS A 142 -11.73 -8.07 -9.45
C CYS A 142 -12.29 -8.71 -10.73
N THR A 143 -11.57 -9.67 -11.34
CA THR A 143 -12.01 -10.40 -12.55
C THR A 143 -13.05 -11.50 -12.29
N LYS A 144 -13.83 -11.40 -11.21
CA LYS A 144 -14.66 -12.51 -10.73
C LYS A 144 -15.78 -12.94 -11.70
N ASP A 145 -16.19 -12.12 -12.67
CA ASP A 145 -17.42 -12.37 -13.44
C ASP A 145 -17.26 -12.49 -14.97
N LEU A 146 -16.04 -12.63 -15.49
CA LEU A 146 -15.82 -12.88 -16.93
C LEU A 146 -15.66 -14.36 -17.28
N LYS A 147 -15.40 -15.24 -16.30
CA LYS A 147 -15.24 -16.70 -16.52
C LYS A 147 -16.54 -17.50 -16.37
N GLU A 148 -17.60 -16.92 -15.82
CA GLU A 148 -18.87 -17.63 -15.59
C GLU A 148 -19.92 -17.41 -16.69
N LYS A 149 -19.83 -16.33 -17.47
CA LYS A 149 -20.81 -16.01 -18.53
C LYS A 149 -20.72 -16.85 -19.81
N GLY A 150 -19.78 -17.81 -19.88
CA GLY A 150 -19.47 -18.56 -21.11
C GLY A 150 -19.59 -20.08 -21.02
N LYS A 151 -20.14 -20.65 -19.94
CA LYS A 151 -20.32 -22.10 -19.86
C LYS A 151 -21.76 -22.48 -20.22
N PRO A 152 -21.99 -23.28 -21.28
CA PRO A 152 -23.33 -23.76 -21.59
C PRO A 152 -23.83 -24.65 -20.43
N ILE A 153 -25.11 -24.50 -20.11
CA ILE A 153 -25.82 -25.32 -19.12
C ILE A 153 -25.91 -26.74 -19.71
N ILE A 154 -25.00 -27.63 -19.31
CA ILE A 154 -25.15 -29.06 -19.60
C ILE A 154 -25.97 -29.67 -18.47
N ASN A 155 -27.25 -29.91 -18.74
CA ASN A 155 -28.12 -30.74 -17.91
C ASN A 155 -27.61 -32.18 -17.95
N ILE A 156 -27.15 -32.71 -16.81
CA ILE A 156 -26.95 -34.16 -16.64
C ILE A 156 -27.67 -34.62 -15.39
N ASN A 157 -28.63 -35.53 -15.62
CA ASN A 157 -29.49 -36.16 -14.65
C ASN A 157 -28.73 -37.08 -13.68
N LYS A 158 -29.35 -37.24 -12.50
CA LYS A 158 -29.08 -38.14 -11.37
C LYS A 158 -28.36 -39.46 -11.70
N THR A 159 -27.46 -39.91 -10.82
CA THR A 159 -27.51 -41.24 -10.18
C THR A 159 -26.56 -41.38 -8.96
N ARG A 160 -26.89 -42.37 -8.13
CA ARG A 160 -26.48 -42.66 -6.74
C ARG A 160 -25.03 -43.14 -6.50
N ARG A 161 -24.56 -42.80 -5.29
CA ARG A 161 -23.75 -43.55 -4.28
C ARG A 161 -22.43 -44.23 -4.71
N LYS A 162 -21.32 -43.84 -4.03
CA LYS A 162 -20.64 -44.64 -2.99
C LYS A 162 -19.46 -43.86 -2.36
N ARG A 163 -19.32 -43.98 -1.03
CA ARG A 163 -18.25 -43.42 -0.17
C ARG A 163 -16.85 -43.88 -0.61
N LYS A 164 -15.87 -42.96 -0.67
CA LYS A 164 -14.45 -43.25 -0.44
C LYS A 164 -13.80 -42.09 0.34
N LYS A 165 -13.03 -42.47 1.37
CA LYS A 165 -12.26 -41.64 2.31
C LYS A 165 -11.64 -40.41 1.63
N SER A 166 -12.08 -39.22 2.02
CA SER A 166 -11.40 -37.97 1.65
C SER A 166 -10.27 -37.72 2.64
N GLN A 167 -9.06 -38.09 2.23
CA GLN A 167 -7.86 -37.43 2.70
C GLN A 167 -8.04 -35.92 2.44
N LEU A 168 -8.16 -35.12 3.51
CA LEU A 168 -8.17 -33.66 3.44
C LEU A 168 -6.82 -33.20 2.89
N LYS A 169 -6.69 -33.16 1.56
CA LYS A 169 -5.72 -32.29 0.91
C LYS A 169 -6.21 -30.87 1.17
N LEU A 170 -5.58 -30.22 2.14
CA LEU A 170 -5.65 -28.77 2.29
C LEU A 170 -4.98 -28.17 1.05
N GLU A 171 -5.73 -28.05 -0.04
CA GLU A 171 -5.33 -27.19 -1.15
C GLU A 171 -5.15 -25.80 -0.57
N SER A 172 -3.92 -25.27 -0.61
CA SER A 172 -3.63 -23.91 -0.21
C SER A 172 -4.42 -22.99 -1.13
N LYS A 173 -5.62 -22.60 -0.68
CA LYS A 173 -6.42 -21.58 -1.36
C LYS A 173 -5.58 -20.32 -1.35
N LYS A 174 -4.90 -20.05 -2.47
CA LYS A 174 -4.19 -18.79 -2.68
C LYS A 174 -5.18 -17.67 -2.37
N GLU A 175 -4.77 -16.76 -1.50
CA GLU A 175 -5.57 -15.62 -1.11
C GLU A 175 -5.97 -14.79 -2.34
N LYS A 176 -7.20 -14.26 -2.33
CA LYS A 176 -7.69 -13.43 -3.43
C LYS A 176 -7.13 -12.02 -3.26
N GLY A 177 -6.00 -11.74 -3.90
CA GLY A 177 -5.41 -10.39 -3.97
C GLY A 177 -5.87 -9.60 -5.21
N CYS A 178 -6.00 -8.29 -5.06
CA CYS A 178 -6.29 -7.34 -6.14
C CYS A 178 -5.06 -7.12 -7.06
N THR A 179 -4.68 -8.15 -7.81
CA THR A 179 -3.41 -8.18 -8.59
C THR A 179 -3.58 -7.93 -10.09
N GLU A 180 -4.80 -7.73 -10.57
CA GLU A 180 -5.09 -7.46 -11.99
C GLU A 180 -5.45 -5.99 -12.21
N PRO A 181 -4.80 -5.29 -13.17
CA PRO A 181 -5.01 -3.87 -13.41
C PRO A 181 -6.31 -3.63 -14.19
N LEU A 182 -6.84 -2.40 -14.10
CA LEU A 182 -8.00 -1.96 -14.86
C LEU A 182 -7.80 -2.02 -16.40
N TYR A 183 -6.66 -1.48 -16.87
CA TYR A 183 -6.21 -1.51 -18.27
C TYR A 183 -4.70 -1.74 -18.31
N GLY A 184 -4.14 -2.16 -19.45
CA GLY A 184 -2.68 -2.19 -19.69
C GLY A 184 -1.86 -3.11 -18.78
N LYS A 185 -0.55 -2.85 -18.67
CA LYS A 185 0.40 -3.70 -17.93
C LYS A 185 0.27 -3.59 -16.41
N LYS A 186 0.58 -4.67 -15.67
CA LYS A 186 0.65 -4.64 -14.20
C LYS A 186 1.71 -3.65 -13.73
N SER A 187 1.30 -2.73 -12.86
CA SER A 187 2.20 -1.77 -12.20
C SER A 187 2.76 -2.40 -10.92
N LYS A 188 4.01 -2.09 -10.58
CA LYS A 188 4.65 -2.46 -9.31
C LYS A 188 5.33 -1.23 -8.72
N CYS A 189 5.13 -0.99 -7.42
CA CYS A 189 5.84 0.06 -6.69
C CYS A 189 7.26 -0.40 -6.31
N ILE A 190 8.25 0.47 -6.50
CA ILE A 190 9.65 0.25 -6.10
C ILE A 190 10.02 1.36 -5.12
N LEU A 191 10.40 0.99 -3.90
CA LEU A 191 10.94 1.92 -2.92
C LEU A 191 12.45 2.07 -3.14
N LYS A 192 12.92 3.31 -3.31
CA LYS A 192 14.32 3.63 -3.60
C LYS A 192 14.81 4.72 -2.65
N ILE A 193 15.80 4.40 -1.83
CA ILE A 193 16.47 5.38 -0.98
C ILE A 193 17.70 5.89 -1.70
N VAL A 194 17.84 7.22 -1.80
CA VAL A 194 18.94 7.90 -2.47
C VAL A 194 19.48 9.03 -1.56
N PRO A 195 20.75 9.44 -1.75
CA PRO A 195 21.28 10.64 -1.10
C PRO A 195 20.40 11.88 -1.35
N GLN A 196 20.26 12.74 -0.33
CA GLN A 196 19.33 13.87 -0.33
C GLN A 196 19.72 14.99 -1.32
N ASP A 197 21.00 15.09 -1.67
CA ASP A 197 21.55 16.03 -2.66
C ASP A 197 21.13 15.67 -4.10
N LYS A 198 20.64 14.44 -4.33
CA LYS A 198 20.18 14.00 -5.63
C LYS A 198 18.81 14.62 -5.96
N LYS A 199 18.79 15.58 -6.88
CA LYS A 199 17.59 16.27 -7.37
C LYS A 199 16.72 15.35 -8.24
N ILE A 200 15.91 14.52 -7.61
CA ILE A 200 14.98 13.60 -8.28
C ILE A 200 13.61 13.68 -7.60
N ASP A 201 12.55 13.60 -8.40
CA ASP A 201 11.18 13.52 -7.90
C ASP A 201 10.95 12.26 -7.05
N THR A 202 10.28 12.48 -5.93
CA THR A 202 9.88 11.44 -4.98
C THR A 202 8.97 10.38 -5.62
N PHE A 203 8.06 10.81 -6.49
CA PHE A 203 7.12 9.92 -7.17
C PHE A 203 7.50 9.82 -8.64
N GLN A 204 7.80 8.60 -9.08
CA GLN A 204 8.12 8.29 -10.47
C GLN A 204 7.19 7.20 -10.97
N MET A 205 6.53 7.46 -12.09
CA MET A 205 5.69 6.48 -12.76
C MET A 205 6.17 6.30 -14.20
N ASP A 206 6.46 5.05 -14.58
CA ASP A 206 6.81 4.72 -15.96
C ASP A 206 5.63 5.07 -16.88
N LYS A 207 5.91 5.66 -18.05
CA LYS A 207 4.88 6.03 -19.04
C LYS A 207 4.02 4.83 -19.46
N LYS A 208 4.54 3.60 -19.41
CA LYS A 208 3.81 2.36 -19.69
C LYS A 208 2.79 1.98 -18.61
N CYS A 209 2.90 2.57 -17.42
CA CYS A 209 1.96 2.39 -16.32
C CYS A 209 0.78 3.38 -16.40
N ILE A 210 0.92 4.47 -17.16
CA ILE A 210 -0.18 5.40 -17.47
C ILE A 210 -1.21 4.64 -18.31
N LYS A 211 -2.46 4.63 -17.84
CA LYS A 211 -3.56 3.94 -18.52
C LYS A 211 -4.21 4.90 -19.51
N VAL A 212 -4.29 4.49 -20.76
CA VAL A 212 -5.02 5.22 -21.82
C VAL A 212 -6.23 4.37 -22.19
N LYS A 213 -7.37 5.02 -22.40
CA LYS A 213 -8.60 4.37 -22.89
C LYS A 213 -8.51 4.08 -24.38
#